data_AF-A0A7Z9PQN3-F1
#
_entry.id   AF-A0A7Z9PQN3-F1
#
_cell.length_a   1.000
_cell.length_b   1.000
_cell.length_c   1.000
_cell.angle_alpha   90.00
_cell.angle_beta   90.00
_cell.angle_gamma   90.00
#
_symmetry.space_group_name_H-M   'P 1'
#
loop_
_entity.id
_entity.type
_entity.pdbx_description
1 polymer ?
#
loop_
_entity_poly.entity_id
_entity_poly.type
_entity_poly.pdbx_seq_one_letter_code
_entity_poly.pdbx_strand_id
1 'polypeptide(L)'
;MKVLAKIGAFLILFVVFLVIRFPYDSLVERAVRQAELATNATILYRPSSAGPFGVKVKDLSITLSSGTSLSFDTARIFPTRGGLRATAYQGENEMKVNFSGASLQVELNDIKVKTGTDVLSGETVATGEINYAVRTREGGGTLRLVIPDVGALLPLPVGKAEMGSTFVIRNVGTPELPRTGVSAEIKLLGGNNNASANGTVTIEGQPPPQPPLLSGNLRYEFQNRRGSVRLSGTWDKPATQIIPR
;
A
#
# COMPACT_ATOMS: atom_id res chain seq x y z
N MET A 1 4.52 18.15 -54.56
CA MET A 1 4.44 19.03 -53.37
C MET A 1 3.61 18.49 -52.20
N LYS A 2 2.41 17.91 -52.41
CA LYS A 2 1.56 17.41 -51.30
C LYS A 2 2.12 16.23 -50.50
N VAL A 3 2.99 15.40 -51.09
CA VAL A 3 3.59 14.22 -50.42
C VAL A 3 4.77 14.61 -49.54
N LEU A 4 5.66 15.49 -50.01
CA LEU A 4 6.80 16.01 -49.22
C LEU A 4 6.34 16.74 -47.96
N ALA A 5 5.27 17.54 -48.05
CA ALA A 5 4.70 18.24 -46.91
C ALA A 5 4.10 17.28 -45.85
N LYS A 6 3.50 16.16 -46.28
CA LYS A 6 2.98 15.12 -45.37
C LYS A 6 4.10 14.36 -44.66
N ILE A 7 5.19 14.05 -45.37
CA ILE A 7 6.38 13.41 -44.79
C ILE A 7 7.04 14.34 -43.77
N GLY A 8 7.19 15.63 -44.09
CA GLY A 8 7.73 16.62 -43.16
C GLY A 8 6.88 16.79 -41.88
N ALA A 9 5.56 16.87 -42.02
CA ALA A 9 4.65 16.95 -40.87
C ALA A 9 4.70 15.68 -39.99
N PHE A 10 4.80 14.49 -40.60
CA PHE A 10 4.96 13.23 -39.88
C PHE A 10 6.29 13.19 -39.12
N LEU A 11 7.38 13.64 -39.73
CA LEU A 11 8.70 13.66 -39.11
C LEU A 11 8.77 14.63 -37.93
N ILE A 12 8.12 15.80 -38.03
CA ILE A 12 7.97 16.75 -36.91
C ILE A 12 7.13 16.14 -35.79
N LEU A 13 5.97 15.54 -36.11
CA LEU A 13 5.14 14.83 -35.14
C LEU A 13 5.89 13.67 -34.48
N PHE A 14 6.71 12.95 -35.25
CA PHE A 14 7.52 11.84 -34.77
C PHE A 14 8.65 12.32 -33.85
N VAL A 15 9.36 13.39 -34.20
CA VAL A 15 10.39 14.01 -33.35
C VAL A 15 9.76 14.58 -32.08
N VAL A 16 8.61 15.26 -32.18
CA VAL A 16 7.84 15.73 -31.01
C VAL A 16 7.39 14.56 -30.15
N PHE A 17 6.92 13.48 -30.76
CA PHE A 17 6.55 12.25 -30.06
C PHE A 17 7.75 11.61 -29.36
N LEU A 18 8.93 11.56 -29.98
CA LEU A 18 10.16 11.05 -29.35
C LEU A 18 10.60 11.95 -28.19
N VAL A 19 10.58 13.28 -28.37
CA VAL A 19 10.90 14.26 -27.32
C VAL A 19 9.92 14.18 -26.16
N ILE A 20 8.66 13.82 -26.41
CA ILE A 20 7.64 13.61 -25.38
C ILE A 20 7.72 12.20 -24.78
N ARG A 21 8.22 11.18 -25.47
CA ARG A 21 8.23 9.80 -24.99
C ARG A 21 9.47 9.43 -24.18
N PHE A 22 10.65 9.73 -24.72
CA PHE A 22 11.92 9.35 -24.12
C PHE A 22 12.19 9.90 -22.70
N PRO A 23 11.87 11.17 -22.38
CA PRO A 23 12.07 11.64 -21.01
C PRO A 23 11.14 10.94 -20.02
N TYR A 24 9.92 10.56 -20.42
CA TYR A 24 8.98 9.90 -19.52
C TYR A 24 9.36 8.45 -19.22
N ASP A 25 9.76 7.67 -20.24
CA ASP A 25 10.19 6.29 -20.03
C ASP A 25 11.42 6.25 -19.11
N SER A 26 12.39 7.15 -19.31
CA SER A 26 13.59 7.23 -18.44
C SER A 26 13.35 7.83 -17.06
N LEU A 27 12.35 8.71 -16.89
CA LEU A 27 11.94 9.23 -15.58
C LEU A 27 11.21 8.17 -14.76
N VAL A 28 10.31 7.41 -15.39
CA VAL A 28 9.61 6.30 -14.73
C VAL A 28 10.60 5.22 -14.33
N GLU A 29 11.55 4.86 -15.21
CA GLU A 29 12.59 3.89 -14.87
C GLU A 29 13.46 4.35 -13.69
N ARG A 30 13.88 5.61 -13.67
CA ARG A 30 14.63 6.17 -12.53
C ARG A 30 13.82 6.19 -11.25
N ALA A 31 12.55 6.61 -11.31
CA ALA A 31 11.66 6.64 -10.16
C ALA A 31 11.41 5.23 -9.60
N VAL A 32 11.24 4.24 -10.47
CA VAL A 32 11.13 2.83 -10.08
C VAL A 32 12.39 2.37 -9.38
N ARG A 33 13.58 2.54 -9.98
CA ARG A 33 14.84 2.14 -9.34
C ARG A 33 15.06 2.82 -7.99
N GLN A 34 14.72 4.11 -7.87
CA GLN A 34 14.80 4.82 -6.59
C GLN A 34 13.82 4.27 -5.56
N ALA A 35 12.59 3.93 -5.97
CA ALA A 35 11.61 3.31 -5.09
C ALA A 35 12.07 1.91 -4.65
N GLU A 36 12.58 1.09 -5.56
CA GLU A 36 13.15 -0.24 -5.25
C GLU A 36 14.30 -0.14 -4.25
N LEU A 37 15.25 0.80 -4.46
CA LEU A 37 16.36 1.03 -3.54
C LEU A 37 15.91 1.54 -2.17
N ALA A 38 14.89 2.40 -2.12
CA ALA A 38 14.42 2.99 -0.87
C ALA A 38 13.54 2.03 -0.04
N THR A 39 12.84 1.11 -0.69
CA THR A 39 11.85 0.23 -0.04
C THR A 39 12.26 -1.24 -0.03
N ASN A 40 13.34 -1.60 -0.73
CA ASN A 40 13.69 -2.99 -1.07
C ASN A 40 12.52 -3.75 -1.74
N ALA A 41 11.59 -3.03 -2.38
CA ALA A 41 10.55 -3.63 -3.20
C ALA A 41 11.10 -3.99 -4.58
N THR A 42 10.48 -4.97 -5.23
CA THR A 42 10.65 -5.29 -6.64
C THR A 42 9.41 -4.81 -7.38
N ILE A 43 9.60 -3.97 -8.41
CA ILE A 43 8.50 -3.39 -9.20
C ILE A 43 8.67 -3.86 -10.65
N LEU A 44 7.77 -4.72 -11.09
CA LEU A 44 7.73 -5.24 -12.46
C LEU A 44 6.57 -4.61 -13.21
N TYR A 45 6.78 -4.17 -14.44
CA TYR A 45 5.73 -3.62 -15.29
C TYR A 45 6.09 -3.78 -16.77
N ARG A 46 5.07 -3.78 -17.63
CA ARG A 46 5.22 -3.69 -19.09
C ARG A 46 4.90 -2.27 -19.56
N PRO A 47 5.85 -1.55 -20.18
CA PRO A 47 5.57 -0.26 -20.79
C PRO A 47 4.48 -0.42 -21.87
N SER A 48 3.39 0.35 -21.79
CA SER A 48 2.34 0.29 -22.80
C SER A 48 2.37 1.50 -23.73
N SER A 49 2.38 2.71 -23.19
CA SER A 49 2.42 3.94 -23.99
C SER A 49 2.75 5.14 -23.10
N ALA A 50 3.56 6.07 -23.60
CA ALA A 50 3.80 7.38 -22.99
C ALA A 50 3.40 8.49 -23.97
N GLY A 51 2.83 9.57 -23.44
CA GLY A 51 2.38 10.71 -24.22
C GLY A 51 2.28 12.00 -23.39
N PRO A 52 1.79 13.10 -23.99
CA PRO A 52 1.73 14.41 -23.33
C PRO A 52 0.77 14.43 -22.13
N PHE A 53 -0.12 13.44 -22.07
CA PHE A 53 -1.05 13.21 -20.98
C PHE A 53 -0.60 12.02 -20.12
N GLY A 54 0.70 11.79 -19.95
CA GLY A 54 1.21 10.82 -18.99
C GLY A 54 1.59 9.45 -19.56
N VAL A 55 1.85 8.52 -18.63
CA VAL A 55 2.39 7.18 -18.91
C VAL A 55 1.38 6.11 -18.54
N LYS A 56 1.18 5.16 -19.44
CA LYS A 56 0.38 3.96 -19.23
C LYS A 56 1.32 2.76 -19.15
N VAL A 57 1.17 2.00 -18.07
CA VAL A 57 1.85 0.73 -17.84
C VAL A 57 0.82 -0.39 -17.75
N LYS A 58 1.21 -1.60 -18.13
CA LYS A 58 0.42 -2.83 -18.04
C LYS A 58 1.13 -3.83 -17.13
N ASP A 59 0.36 -4.76 -16.58
CA ASP A 59 0.89 -5.87 -15.77
C ASP A 59 1.82 -5.37 -14.66
N LEU A 60 1.39 -4.34 -13.93
CA LEU A 60 2.16 -3.75 -12.84
C LEU A 60 2.07 -4.67 -11.62
N SER A 61 3.20 -5.24 -11.23
CA SER A 61 3.35 -6.04 -10.02
C SER A 61 4.34 -5.38 -9.08
N ILE A 62 3.96 -5.22 -7.82
CA ILE A 62 4.81 -4.68 -6.76
C ILE A 62 4.94 -5.77 -5.71
N THR A 63 6.18 -6.18 -5.42
CA THR A 63 6.49 -7.17 -4.38
C THR A 63 7.40 -6.51 -3.36
N LEU A 64 6.94 -6.41 -2.11
CA LEU A 64 7.73 -5.88 -1.01
C LEU A 64 8.69 -6.96 -0.49
N SER A 65 9.75 -6.54 0.20
CA SER A 65 10.70 -7.42 0.89
C SER A 65 10.03 -8.31 1.94
N SER A 66 8.86 -7.92 2.46
CA SER A 66 8.02 -8.73 3.34
C SER A 66 7.33 -9.91 2.64
N GLY A 67 7.49 -10.06 1.32
CA GLY A 67 6.74 -11.03 0.50
C GLY A 67 5.35 -10.55 0.11
N THR A 68 4.89 -9.41 0.64
CA THR A 68 3.61 -8.81 0.28
C THR A 68 3.62 -8.39 -1.18
N SER A 69 2.61 -8.79 -1.96
CA SER A 69 2.51 -8.43 -3.37
C SER A 69 1.15 -7.86 -3.77
N LEU A 70 1.22 -6.90 -4.69
CA LEU A 70 0.10 -6.20 -5.31
C LEU A 70 0.24 -6.37 -6.83
N SER A 71 -0.86 -6.69 -7.51
CA SER A 71 -0.86 -6.83 -8.97
C SER A 71 -2.02 -6.06 -9.60
N PHE A 72 -1.69 -5.26 -10.61
CA PHE A 72 -2.61 -4.40 -11.33
C PHE A 72 -2.50 -4.67 -12.84
N ASP A 73 -3.63 -4.75 -13.53
CA ASP A 73 -3.69 -5.01 -14.97
C ASP A 73 -3.17 -3.81 -15.77
N THR A 74 -3.44 -2.61 -15.27
CA THR A 74 -3.05 -1.36 -15.92
C THR A 74 -2.86 -0.28 -14.87
N ALA A 75 -1.86 0.58 -15.04
CA ALA A 75 -1.79 1.84 -14.32
C ALA A 75 -1.56 3.02 -15.27
N ARG A 76 -2.11 4.16 -14.91
CA ARG A 76 -1.97 5.43 -15.63
C ARG A 76 -1.42 6.48 -14.70
N ILE A 77 -0.38 7.18 -15.11
CA ILE A 77 0.33 8.18 -14.32
C ILE A 77 0.32 9.48 -15.10
N PHE A 78 -0.19 10.54 -14.49
CA PHE A 78 -0.37 11.85 -15.08
C PHE A 78 0.38 12.90 -14.25
N PRO A 79 1.31 13.67 -14.83
CA PRO A 79 1.82 14.86 -14.16
C PRO A 79 0.71 15.91 -14.05
N THR A 80 0.66 16.62 -12.93
CA THR A 80 -0.22 17.78 -12.73
C THR A 80 0.62 19.02 -12.48
N ARG A 81 0.03 20.22 -12.58
CA ARG A 81 0.75 21.51 -12.46
C ARG A 81 1.50 21.69 -11.13
N GLY A 82 1.20 20.88 -10.11
CA GLY A 82 1.86 20.90 -8.80
C GLY A 82 2.15 19.52 -8.22
N GLY A 83 2.17 18.46 -9.03
CA GLY A 83 2.40 17.10 -8.53
C GLY A 83 2.08 16.01 -9.54
N LEU A 84 1.42 14.94 -9.08
CA LEU A 84 1.22 13.72 -9.85
C LEU A 84 -0.10 13.06 -9.46
N ARG A 85 -0.84 12.54 -10.45
CA ARG A 85 -2.00 11.70 -10.23
C ARG A 85 -1.77 10.34 -10.88
N ALA A 86 -1.98 9.27 -10.14
CA ALA A 86 -1.93 7.92 -10.69
C ALA A 86 -3.22 7.17 -10.39
N THR A 87 -3.60 6.27 -11.30
CA THR A 87 -4.69 5.32 -11.08
C THR A 87 -4.25 3.96 -11.58
N ALA A 88 -4.25 2.97 -10.70
CA ALA A 88 -3.96 1.58 -11.00
C ALA A 88 -5.25 0.77 -10.91
N TYR A 89 -5.44 -0.20 -11.80
CA TYR A 89 -6.67 -0.98 -11.97
C TYR A 89 -6.38 -2.46 -11.78
N GLN A 90 -7.28 -3.16 -11.10
CA GLN A 90 -7.27 -4.61 -10.87
C GLN A 90 -8.69 -5.14 -11.14
N GLY A 91 -8.99 -5.50 -12.39
CA GLY A 91 -10.35 -5.75 -12.86
C GLY A 91 -11.22 -4.50 -12.72
N GLU A 92 -12.28 -4.60 -11.93
CA GLU A 92 -13.19 -3.49 -11.60
C GLU A 92 -12.69 -2.64 -10.43
N ASN A 93 -11.64 -3.08 -9.73
CA ASN A 93 -11.10 -2.45 -8.54
C ASN A 93 -10.03 -1.42 -8.93
N GLU A 94 -9.87 -0.36 -8.14
CA GLU A 94 -8.90 0.70 -8.46
C GLU A 94 -8.21 1.28 -7.24
N MET A 95 -6.97 1.70 -7.45
CA MET A 95 -6.17 2.47 -6.50
C MET A 95 -5.88 3.82 -7.13
N LYS A 96 -6.32 4.90 -6.49
CA LYS A 96 -6.00 6.26 -6.91
C LYS A 96 -4.94 6.83 -6.00
N VAL A 97 -3.95 7.49 -6.59
CA VAL A 97 -2.92 8.24 -5.89
C VAL A 97 -2.96 9.66 -6.39
N ASN A 98 -3.05 10.62 -5.48
CA ASN A 98 -2.98 12.04 -5.79
C ASN A 98 -1.88 12.67 -4.92
N PHE A 99 -0.84 13.13 -5.59
CA PHE A 99 0.25 13.88 -4.99
C PHE A 99 0.14 15.33 -5.44
N SER A 100 0.00 16.26 -4.50
CA SER A 100 -0.10 17.69 -4.77
C SER A 100 0.71 18.48 -3.75
N GLY A 101 1.70 19.22 -4.25
CA GLY A 101 2.64 20.01 -3.44
C GLY A 101 3.48 19.14 -2.51
N ALA A 102 2.95 18.85 -1.33
CA ALA A 102 3.57 17.98 -0.32
C ALA A 102 2.57 17.05 0.37
N SER A 103 1.36 16.92 -0.17
CA SER A 103 0.34 15.99 0.32
C SER A 103 0.20 14.83 -0.65
N LEU A 104 0.25 13.61 -0.11
CA LEU A 104 -0.01 12.36 -0.77
C LEU A 104 -1.35 11.83 -0.26
N GLN A 105 -2.28 11.60 -1.17
CA GLN A 105 -3.57 10.97 -0.91
C GLN A 105 -3.63 9.67 -1.68
N VAL A 106 -4.02 8.59 -1.03
CA VAL A 106 -4.21 7.27 -1.65
C VAL A 106 -5.61 6.80 -1.31
N GLU A 107 -6.37 6.40 -2.32
CA GLU A 107 -7.70 5.80 -2.20
C GLU A 107 -7.61 4.39 -2.75
N LEU A 108 -8.08 3.42 -1.96
CA LEU A 108 -8.11 2.00 -2.27
C LEU A 108 -9.57 1.57 -2.37
N ASN A 109 -9.97 1.04 -3.53
CA ASN A 109 -11.30 0.50 -3.75
C ASN A 109 -11.19 -1.00 -4.00
N ASP A 110 -11.37 -1.80 -2.95
CA ASP A 110 -11.35 -3.27 -2.94
C ASP A 110 -10.09 -3.89 -3.59
N ILE A 111 -8.92 -3.32 -3.31
CA ILE A 111 -7.65 -3.82 -3.85
C ILE A 111 -7.27 -5.14 -3.20
N LYS A 112 -7.04 -6.17 -4.00
CA LYS A 112 -6.58 -7.48 -3.53
C LYS A 112 -5.06 -7.47 -3.32
N VAL A 113 -4.66 -7.84 -2.12
CA VAL A 113 -3.29 -7.85 -1.62
C VAL A 113 -2.93 -9.28 -1.20
N LYS A 114 -1.84 -9.80 -1.74
CA LYS A 114 -1.22 -11.01 -1.20
C LYS A 114 -0.30 -10.57 -0.07
N THR A 115 -0.57 -11.01 1.14
CA THR A 115 0.14 -10.55 2.34
C THR A 115 1.57 -11.08 2.43
N GLY A 116 1.87 -12.19 1.74
CA GLY A 116 3.20 -12.80 1.72
C GLY A 116 3.49 -13.70 2.92
N THR A 117 2.48 -14.01 3.74
CA THR A 117 2.61 -14.89 4.91
C THR A 117 1.84 -16.18 4.67
N ASP A 118 2.43 -17.32 5.05
CA ASP A 118 1.77 -18.62 5.04
C ASP A 118 0.65 -18.73 6.09
N VAL A 119 0.61 -17.78 7.03
CA VAL A 119 -0.38 -17.70 8.12
C VAL A 119 -1.74 -17.21 7.60
N LEU A 120 -1.76 -16.38 6.56
CA LEU A 120 -3.00 -15.88 5.96
C LEU A 120 -3.19 -16.54 4.60
N SER A 121 -4.09 -17.51 4.51
CA SER A 121 -4.39 -18.16 3.23
C SER A 121 -5.20 -17.21 2.34
N GLY A 122 -4.77 -17.01 1.09
CA GLY A 122 -5.52 -16.23 0.09
C GLY A 122 -5.18 -14.73 -0.03
N GLU A 123 -6.02 -14.00 -0.77
CA GLU A 123 -5.86 -12.57 -1.04
C GLU A 123 -6.71 -11.75 -0.06
N THR A 124 -6.08 -10.82 0.64
CA THR A 124 -6.77 -9.86 1.51
C THR A 124 -7.29 -8.71 0.67
N VAL A 125 -8.56 -8.36 0.81
CA VAL A 125 -9.16 -7.20 0.10
C VAL A 125 -9.00 -5.96 0.97
N ALA A 126 -8.44 -4.88 0.43
CA ALA A 126 -8.14 -3.63 1.11
C ALA A 126 -8.91 -2.45 0.51
N THR A 127 -9.63 -1.74 1.38
CA THR A 127 -10.48 -0.59 0.99
C THR A 127 -10.28 0.53 1.98
N GLY A 128 -10.10 1.76 1.52
CA GLY A 128 -9.92 2.90 2.42
C GLY A 128 -9.14 4.04 1.82
N GLU A 129 -8.80 4.99 2.67
CA GLU A 129 -8.16 6.25 2.29
C GLU A 129 -6.97 6.52 3.19
N ILE A 130 -5.86 6.97 2.61
CA ILE A 130 -4.62 7.35 3.29
C ILE A 130 -4.30 8.78 2.90
N ASN A 131 -4.18 9.66 3.88
CA ASN A 131 -3.68 11.02 3.71
C ASN A 131 -2.33 11.14 4.41
N TYR A 132 -1.31 11.59 3.70
CA TYR A 132 0.06 11.69 4.19
C TYR A 132 0.69 13.02 3.78
N ALA A 133 1.22 13.76 4.74
CA ALA A 133 1.96 14.99 4.51
C ALA A 133 3.46 14.68 4.48
N VAL A 134 4.09 14.78 3.31
CA VAL A 134 5.50 14.42 3.08
C VAL A 134 6.45 15.31 3.88
N ARG A 135 6.08 16.59 4.09
CA ARG A 135 6.93 17.54 4.84
C ARG A 135 6.99 17.22 6.33
N THR A 136 5.85 16.96 6.96
CA THR A 136 5.79 16.64 8.40
C THR A 136 6.04 15.16 8.66
N ARG A 137 5.88 14.31 7.62
CA ARG A 137 5.92 12.84 7.67
C ARG A 137 4.81 12.26 8.54
N GLU A 138 3.70 12.97 8.61
CA GLU A 138 2.54 12.60 9.39
C GLU A 138 1.35 12.36 8.46
N GLY A 139 0.38 11.62 8.95
CA GLY A 139 -0.78 11.28 8.17
C GLY A 139 -1.74 10.40 8.93
N GLY A 140 -2.67 9.82 8.21
CA GLY A 140 -3.65 8.91 8.76
C GLY A 140 -4.75 8.65 7.75
N GLY A 141 -5.71 7.87 8.18
CA GLY A 141 -6.73 7.42 7.27
C GLY A 141 -7.57 6.30 7.83
N THR A 142 -8.37 5.72 6.94
CA THR A 142 -9.18 4.56 7.25
C THR A 142 -8.75 3.41 6.36
N LEU A 143 -8.72 2.20 6.92
CA LEU A 143 -8.41 0.99 6.19
C LEU A 143 -9.34 -0.11 6.66
N ARG A 144 -10.07 -0.68 5.72
CA ARG A 144 -10.87 -1.89 5.89
C ARG A 144 -10.16 -3.01 5.15
N LEU A 145 -9.79 -4.06 5.87
CA LEU A 145 -9.25 -5.29 5.31
C LEU A 145 -10.27 -6.42 5.49
N VAL A 146 -10.56 -7.15 4.41
CA VAL A 146 -11.31 -8.40 4.46
C VAL A 146 -10.33 -9.53 4.27
N ILE A 147 -10.08 -10.28 5.33
CA ILE A 147 -9.13 -11.38 5.37
C ILE A 147 -9.93 -12.68 5.20
N PRO A 148 -9.63 -13.48 4.15
CA PRO A 148 -10.45 -14.62 3.79
C PRO A 148 -10.24 -15.85 4.67
N ASP A 149 -9.20 -15.90 5.52
CA ASP A 149 -8.96 -16.92 6.54
C ASP A 149 -8.03 -16.36 7.64
N VAL A 150 -8.48 -16.43 8.90
CA VAL A 150 -7.74 -15.91 10.07
C VAL A 150 -7.46 -17.01 11.09
N GLY A 151 -7.77 -18.27 10.75
CA GLY A 151 -7.66 -19.42 11.66
C GLY A 151 -6.27 -19.66 12.24
N ALA A 152 -5.21 -19.08 11.63
CA ALA A 152 -3.85 -19.20 12.11
C ALA A 152 -3.34 -18.01 12.97
N LEU A 153 -3.99 -16.83 12.91
CA LEU A 153 -3.61 -15.66 13.73
C LEU A 153 -4.35 -15.59 15.06
N LEU A 154 -5.57 -16.14 15.11
CA LEU A 154 -6.38 -16.18 16.31
C LEU A 154 -6.80 -17.63 16.55
N PRO A 155 -6.81 -18.12 17.80
CA PRO A 155 -7.33 -19.44 18.16
C PRO A 155 -8.87 -19.44 18.10
N LEU A 156 -9.42 -18.96 16.98
CA LEU A 156 -10.83 -18.71 16.72
C LEU A 156 -11.11 -19.35 15.35
N PRO A 157 -12.04 -20.30 15.25
CA PRO A 157 -12.43 -20.93 13.98
C PRO A 157 -13.31 -19.96 13.18
N VAL A 158 -12.73 -18.83 12.78
CA VAL A 158 -13.40 -17.79 12.00
C VAL A 158 -12.95 -17.90 10.55
N GLY A 159 -13.87 -18.34 9.69
CA GLY A 159 -13.60 -18.52 8.26
C GLY A 159 -13.22 -17.22 7.58
N LYS A 160 -13.92 -16.10 7.83
CA LYS A 160 -13.54 -14.76 7.33
C LYS A 160 -13.43 -13.81 8.50
N ALA A 161 -12.49 -12.87 8.44
CA ALA A 161 -12.50 -11.72 9.35
C ALA A 161 -12.50 -10.41 8.58
N GLU A 162 -13.26 -9.46 9.12
CA GLU A 162 -13.20 -8.08 8.69
C GLU A 162 -12.43 -7.28 9.75
N MET A 163 -11.41 -6.58 9.29
CA MET A 163 -10.64 -5.62 10.08
C MET A 163 -10.98 -4.21 9.61
N GLY A 164 -11.65 -3.43 10.44
CA GLY A 164 -11.80 -1.99 10.21
C GLY A 164 -10.86 -1.24 11.14
N SER A 165 -10.06 -0.32 10.59
CA SER A 165 -9.20 0.54 11.39
C SER A 165 -9.13 1.98 10.91
N THR A 166 -9.15 2.89 11.89
CA THR A 166 -8.56 4.22 11.72
C THR A 166 -7.11 4.10 12.12
N PHE A 167 -6.21 4.61 11.29
CA PHE A 167 -4.79 4.64 11.60
C PHE A 167 -4.24 6.06 11.53
N VAL A 168 -3.18 6.29 12.30
CA VAL A 168 -2.45 7.56 12.36
C VAL A 168 -0.98 7.26 12.15
N ILE A 169 -0.37 8.01 11.25
CA ILE A 169 1.05 7.97 10.94
C ILE A 169 1.70 9.19 11.59
N ARG A 170 2.78 8.98 12.35
CA ARG A 170 3.52 10.04 13.04
C ARG A 170 5.00 9.92 12.76
N ASN A 171 5.68 11.06 12.78
CA ASN A 171 7.14 11.07 12.86
C ASN A 171 7.56 10.86 14.31
N VAL A 172 8.14 9.70 14.61
CA VAL A 172 8.65 9.32 15.95
C VAL A 172 10.18 9.39 16.02
N GLY A 173 10.81 9.92 14.97
CA GLY A 173 12.25 10.15 14.90
C GLY A 173 12.64 11.60 15.18
N THR A 174 13.94 11.87 15.10
CA THR A 174 14.47 13.23 15.10
C THR A 174 14.59 13.75 13.67
N PRO A 175 14.80 15.06 13.45
CA PRO A 175 15.06 15.59 12.11
C PRO A 175 16.26 14.93 11.42
N GLU A 176 17.26 14.51 12.20
CA GLU A 176 18.50 13.85 11.74
C GLU A 176 18.30 12.36 11.45
N LEU A 177 17.46 11.68 12.24
CA LEU A 177 17.07 10.28 12.08
C LEU A 177 15.54 10.14 12.13
N PRO A 178 14.85 10.46 11.03
CA PRO A 178 13.40 10.39 10.97
C PRO A 178 12.93 8.95 11.00
N ARG A 179 11.86 8.69 11.76
CA ARG A 179 11.27 7.35 11.94
C ARG A 179 9.77 7.45 11.86
N THR A 180 9.13 6.41 11.36
CA THR A 180 7.68 6.38 11.18
C THR A 180 7.04 5.52 12.26
N GLY A 181 6.09 6.08 13.01
CA GLY A 181 5.21 5.34 13.89
C GLY A 181 3.82 5.26 13.26
N VAL A 182 3.20 4.08 13.28
CA VAL A 182 1.83 3.85 12.83
C VAL A 182 1.05 3.27 13.99
N SER A 183 -0.03 3.94 14.39
CA SER A 183 -0.97 3.43 15.39
C SER A 183 -2.32 3.21 14.73
N ALA A 184 -2.93 2.06 14.95
CA ALA A 184 -4.22 1.69 14.38
C ALA A 184 -5.16 1.16 15.47
N GLU A 185 -6.41 1.62 15.44
CA GLU A 185 -7.50 0.97 16.18
C GLU A 185 -7.99 -0.22 15.37
N ILE A 186 -7.87 -1.42 15.90
CA ILE A 186 -8.26 -2.64 15.22
C ILE A 186 -9.61 -3.08 15.75
N LYS A 187 -10.58 -3.24 14.85
CA LYS A 187 -11.82 -3.98 15.11
C LYS A 187 -11.90 -5.18 14.20
N LEU A 188 -11.79 -6.37 14.78
CA LEU A 188 -11.93 -7.66 14.12
C LEU A 188 -13.31 -8.22 14.40
N LEU A 189 -14.01 -8.62 13.34
CA LEU A 189 -15.29 -9.31 13.40
C LEU A 189 -15.15 -10.65 12.69
N GLY A 190 -15.41 -11.74 13.40
CA GLY A 190 -15.50 -13.07 12.80
C GLY A 190 -16.78 -13.20 11.97
N GLY A 191 -16.69 -13.84 10.81
CA GLY A 191 -17.78 -13.91 9.82
C GLY A 191 -19.11 -14.49 10.30
N ASN A 192 -19.14 -15.17 11.45
CA ASN A 192 -20.37 -15.71 12.07
C ASN A 192 -20.87 -14.86 13.26
N ASN A 193 -20.33 -13.66 13.48
CA ASN A 193 -20.60 -12.76 14.63
C ASN A 193 -20.42 -13.40 16.03
N ASN A 194 -19.81 -14.57 16.09
CA ASN A 194 -19.57 -15.32 17.33
C ASN A 194 -18.20 -15.00 17.96
N ALA A 195 -17.40 -14.20 17.28
CA ALA A 195 -16.08 -13.77 17.67
C ALA A 195 -15.89 -12.29 17.35
N SER A 196 -15.37 -11.53 18.31
CA SER A 196 -14.92 -10.17 18.05
C SER A 196 -13.63 -9.91 18.80
N ALA A 197 -12.78 -9.05 18.23
CA ALA A 197 -11.66 -8.48 18.96
C ALA A 197 -11.52 -6.99 18.67
N ASN A 198 -11.23 -6.21 19.70
CA ASN A 198 -11.04 -4.77 19.56
C ASN A 198 -9.86 -4.27 20.38
N GLY A 199 -9.13 -3.30 19.85
CA GLY A 199 -8.05 -2.66 20.59
C GLY A 199 -7.13 -1.87 19.70
N THR A 200 -5.88 -1.73 20.12
CA THR A 200 -4.90 -0.87 19.44
C THR A 200 -3.64 -1.64 19.12
N VAL A 201 -3.09 -1.40 17.94
CA VAL A 201 -1.78 -1.89 17.53
C VAL A 201 -0.94 -0.72 17.06
N THR A 202 0.31 -0.69 17.49
CA THR A 202 1.31 0.29 17.10
C THR A 202 2.52 -0.41 16.51
N ILE A 203 2.99 0.10 15.38
CA ILE A 203 4.22 -0.30 14.71
C ILE A 203 5.14 0.91 14.68
N GLU A 204 6.34 0.79 15.24
CA GLU A 204 7.32 1.87 15.28
C GLU A 204 8.58 1.48 14.52
N GLY A 205 8.95 2.28 13.52
CA GLY A 205 10.20 2.12 12.80
C GLY A 205 11.41 2.28 13.73
N GLN A 206 12.38 1.37 13.57
CA GLN A 206 13.66 1.41 14.29
C GLN A 206 14.77 1.85 13.32
N PRO A 207 15.90 2.40 13.82
CA PRO A 207 17.07 2.64 12.99
C PRO A 207 17.56 1.33 12.35
N PRO A 208 17.91 1.32 11.05
CA PRO A 208 18.51 0.15 10.43
C PRO A 208 19.76 -0.32 11.22
N PRO A 209 19.98 -1.64 11.35
CA PRO A 209 19.30 -2.74 10.66
C PRO A 209 18.08 -3.32 11.43
N GLN A 210 17.58 -2.64 12.46
CA GLN A 210 16.58 -3.21 13.35
C GLN A 210 15.19 -3.24 12.69
N PRO A 211 14.46 -4.36 12.80
CA PRO A 211 13.07 -4.44 12.33
C PRO A 211 12.15 -3.55 13.18
N PRO A 212 11.02 -3.06 12.64
CA PRO A 212 10.08 -2.24 13.39
C PRO A 212 9.57 -2.94 14.66
N LEU A 213 9.38 -2.19 15.74
CA LEU A 213 8.77 -2.68 16.97
C LEU A 213 7.26 -2.81 16.78
N LEU A 214 6.71 -3.92 17.24
CA LEU A 214 5.27 -4.17 17.28
C LEU A 214 4.81 -4.12 18.73
N SER A 215 3.74 -3.40 19.00
CA SER A 215 3.07 -3.44 20.30
C SER A 215 1.57 -3.35 20.12
N GLY A 216 0.81 -3.94 21.03
CA GLY A 216 -0.64 -3.83 20.96
C GLY A 216 -1.37 -4.58 22.05
N ASN A 217 -2.64 -4.26 22.19
CA ASN A 217 -3.54 -4.94 23.10
C ASN A 217 -4.91 -5.05 22.44
N LEU A 218 -5.39 -6.28 22.29
CA LEU A 218 -6.68 -6.61 21.73
C LEU A 218 -7.51 -7.32 22.81
N ARG A 219 -8.68 -6.79 23.13
CA ARG A 219 -9.68 -7.51 23.92
C ARG A 219 -10.46 -8.40 22.97
N TYR A 220 -10.65 -9.66 23.32
CA TYR A 220 -11.43 -10.57 22.50
C TYR A 220 -12.62 -11.14 23.27
N GLU A 221 -13.65 -11.49 22.51
CA GLU A 221 -14.83 -12.20 22.97
C GLU A 221 -15.14 -13.32 21.97
N PHE A 222 -15.28 -14.55 22.47
CA PHE A 222 -15.60 -15.72 21.67
C PHE A 222 -16.40 -16.74 22.47
N GLN A 223 -17.59 -17.12 21.98
CA GLN A 223 -18.44 -18.14 22.64
C GLN A 223 -18.54 -17.93 24.16
N ASN A 224 -18.82 -16.70 24.60
CA ASN A 224 -18.89 -16.27 26.01
C ASN A 224 -17.58 -16.32 26.82
N ARG A 225 -16.43 -16.60 26.19
CA ARG A 225 -15.10 -16.42 26.79
C ARG A 225 -14.58 -15.04 26.45
N ARG A 226 -14.00 -14.37 27.45
CA ARG A 226 -13.38 -13.05 27.29
C ARG A 226 -11.92 -13.14 27.69
N GLY A 227 -11.10 -12.30 27.06
CA GLY A 227 -9.69 -12.22 27.38
C GLY A 227 -9.03 -11.02 26.72
N SER A 228 -7.73 -10.95 26.87
CA SER A 228 -6.90 -10.00 26.13
C SER A 228 -5.71 -10.70 25.49
N VAL A 229 -5.35 -10.25 24.29
CA VAL A 229 -4.13 -10.62 23.59
C VAL A 229 -3.21 -9.40 23.61
N ARG A 230 -2.02 -9.56 24.17
CA ARG A 230 -0.94 -8.59 24.04
C ARG A 230 -0.05 -8.96 22.88
N LEU A 231 0.18 -8.00 22.01
CA LEU A 231 1.14 -8.06 20.91
C LEU A 231 2.41 -7.34 21.35
N SER A 232 3.56 -7.95 21.12
CA SER A 232 4.88 -7.36 21.42
C SER A 232 5.93 -7.92 20.46
N GLY A 233 7.18 -7.46 20.59
CA GLY A 233 8.31 -7.93 19.78
C GLY A 233 8.55 -7.06 18.56
N THR A 234 9.01 -7.68 17.47
CA THR A 234 9.37 -7.00 16.23
C THR A 234 8.52 -7.52 15.08
N TRP A 235 8.40 -6.75 14.00
CA TRP A 235 7.56 -7.11 12.84
C TRP A 235 7.93 -8.46 12.22
N ASP A 236 9.21 -8.80 12.20
CA ASP A 236 9.74 -10.09 11.71
C ASP A 236 9.58 -11.23 12.72
N LYS A 237 9.46 -10.91 14.01
CA LYS A 237 9.31 -11.88 15.11
C LYS A 237 8.24 -11.40 16.10
N PRO A 238 6.97 -11.42 15.70
CA PRO A 238 5.88 -11.00 16.58
C PRO A 238 5.71 -12.00 17.72
N ALA A 239 5.46 -11.50 18.92
CA ALA A 239 5.11 -12.28 20.10
C ALA A 239 3.68 -11.96 20.54
N THR A 240 2.93 -13.00 20.88
CA THR A 240 1.56 -12.89 21.40
C THR A 240 1.45 -13.52 22.77
N GLN A 241 0.90 -12.79 23.74
CA GLN A 241 0.58 -13.32 25.06
C GLN A 241 -0.94 -13.26 25.28
N ILE A 242 -1.55 -14.42 25.55
CA ILE A 242 -2.97 -14.52 25.90
C ILE A 242 -3.11 -14.37 27.42
N ILE A 243 -3.99 -13.46 27.82
CA ILE A 243 -4.35 -13.23 29.22
C ILE A 243 -5.85 -13.54 29.34
N PRO A 244 -6.21 -14.71 29.89
CA PRO A 244 -7.61 -15.07 30.17
C PRO A 244 -8.23 -14.07 31.16
N ARG A 245 -9.54 -13.85 31.04
CA ARG A 245 -10.28 -12.98 31.96
C ARG A 245 -11.44 -13.71 32.61
#